data_AF-A0A520W7S3-F1
#
_entry.id   AF-A0A520W7S3-F1
#
_cell.length_a   1.000
_cell.length_b   1.000
_cell.length_c   1.000
_cell.angle_alpha   90.00
_cell.angle_beta   90.00
_cell.angle_gamma   90.00
#
_symmetry.space_group_name_H-M   'P 1'
#
loop_
_entity.id
_entity.type
_entity.pdbx_description
1 polymer ?
#
loop_
_entity_poly.entity_id
_entity_poly.type
_entity_poly.pdbx_seq_one_letter_code
_entity_poly.pdbx_strand_id
1 'polypeptide(L)'
;MPSQSKSKELIVSTKAKEKLPVKYNDTSVLELVDNEIFLENRNEVKKYLPEILGRVLARTWIDEDFKDTFKKDPLKTLSDNGVFLPDEMFLEFQKPDTKRPKIVVYERKGKSNFKVRVVQLQLIMMAGR
;
A
#
# COMPACT_ATOMS: atom_id res chain seq x y z
N MET A 1 -7.77 -70.67 6.29
CA MET A 1 -6.93 -69.53 5.85
C MET A 1 -6.77 -68.57 7.02
N PRO A 2 -5.55 -68.21 7.43
CA PRO A 2 -5.29 -67.38 8.61
C PRO A 2 -5.42 -65.89 8.28
N SER A 3 -6.20 -65.16 9.06
CA SER A 3 -6.35 -63.70 8.96
C SER A 3 -5.18 -63.00 9.64
N GLN A 4 -4.54 -62.08 8.91
CA GLN A 4 -3.29 -61.43 9.27
C GLN A 4 -3.43 -60.30 10.29
N SER A 5 -2.53 -60.37 11.27
CA SER A 5 -1.93 -59.34 12.12
C SER A 5 -1.81 -57.92 11.53
N LYS A 6 -2.15 -56.89 12.33
CA LYS A 6 -1.20 -55.95 12.96
C LYS A 6 -1.93 -54.80 13.66
N SER A 7 -1.78 -54.73 14.98
CA SER A 7 -2.11 -53.58 15.82
C SER A 7 -1.30 -52.36 15.37
N LYS A 8 -1.97 -51.23 15.12
CA LYS A 8 -1.30 -49.93 14.95
C LYS A 8 -1.32 -49.21 16.29
N GLU A 9 -0.16 -49.14 16.94
CA GLU A 9 0.08 -48.27 18.08
C GLU A 9 -0.22 -46.81 17.72
N LEU A 10 -0.86 -46.11 18.65
CA LEU A 10 -1.05 -44.67 18.59
C LEU A 10 0.31 -43.96 18.73
N ILE A 11 0.76 -43.34 17.66
CA ILE A 11 1.91 -42.43 17.68
C ILE A 11 1.46 -41.16 18.40
N VAL A 12 1.82 -41.02 19.68
CA VAL A 12 1.67 -39.77 20.41
C VAL A 12 2.69 -38.80 19.81
N SER A 13 2.25 -37.98 18.85
CA SER A 13 3.03 -36.89 18.31
C SER A 13 3.35 -35.92 19.45
N THR A 14 4.60 -35.93 19.91
CA THR A 14 5.15 -34.96 20.84
C THR A 14 4.99 -33.58 20.21
N LYS A 15 4.05 -32.78 20.74
CA LYS A 15 3.81 -31.39 20.35
C LYS A 15 5.13 -30.60 20.40
N ALA A 16 5.77 -30.46 19.24
CA ALA A 16 6.69 -29.36 19.02
C ALA A 16 5.87 -28.08 19.21
N LYS A 17 6.33 -27.17 20.08
CA LYS A 17 5.72 -25.86 20.26
C LYS A 17 5.58 -25.20 18.89
N GLU A 18 4.37 -25.16 18.37
CA GLU A 18 4.03 -24.35 17.20
C GLU A 18 4.47 -22.92 17.53
N LYS A 19 5.30 -22.35 16.67
CA LYS A 19 5.59 -20.92 16.70
C LYS A 19 4.28 -20.23 16.32
N LEU A 20 3.47 -19.92 17.33
CA LEU A 20 2.23 -19.16 17.17
C LEU A 20 2.53 -17.88 16.35
N PRO A 21 1.61 -17.47 15.46
CA PRO A 21 1.82 -16.32 14.61
C PRO A 21 2.14 -15.08 15.43
N VAL A 22 3.08 -14.29 14.91
CA VAL A 22 3.45 -12.97 15.44
C VAL A 22 2.16 -12.21 15.76
N LYS A 23 2.02 -11.72 17.00
CA LYS A 23 0.94 -10.79 17.34
C LYS A 23 1.17 -9.52 16.52
N TYR A 24 0.44 -9.35 15.43
CA TYR A 24 0.40 -8.10 14.69
C TYR A 24 -0.28 -7.06 15.60
N ASN A 25 0.44 -6.01 15.98
CA ASN A 25 -0.21 -4.84 16.53
C ASN A 25 -1.02 -4.23 15.37
N ASP A 26 -2.35 -4.15 15.50
CA ASP A 26 -3.29 -3.72 14.45
C ASP A 26 -2.90 -2.39 13.78
N THR A 27 -2.21 -1.51 14.50
CA THR A 27 -1.89 -0.16 14.05
C THR A 27 -0.79 -0.12 12.98
N SER A 28 0.19 -1.02 13.02
CA SER A 28 1.39 -0.93 12.16
C SER A 28 1.13 -1.41 10.72
N VAL A 29 0.04 -2.12 10.46
CA VAL A 29 -0.23 -2.72 9.13
C VAL A 29 -0.77 -1.68 8.13
N LEU A 30 -1.34 -0.58 8.63
CA LEU A 30 -1.93 0.48 7.80
C LEU A 30 -1.00 1.68 7.59
N GLU A 31 0.19 1.67 8.20
CA GLU A 31 1.20 2.71 8.04
C GLU A 31 1.75 2.71 6.60
N LEU A 32 1.85 3.90 6.01
CA LEU A 32 2.36 4.02 4.64
C LEU A 32 3.89 3.83 4.59
N VAL A 33 4.59 4.25 5.64
CA VAL A 33 6.06 4.22 5.76
C VAL A 33 6.45 3.92 7.20
N ASP A 34 7.55 3.19 7.39
CA ASP A 34 8.04 2.83 8.73
C ASP A 34 8.71 4.02 9.46
N ASN A 35 9.21 4.98 8.70
CA ASN A 35 9.80 6.24 9.18
C ASN A 35 9.39 7.37 8.25
N GLU A 36 9.42 8.60 8.74
CA GLU A 36 9.15 9.79 7.91
C GLU A 36 10.13 9.87 6.72
N ILE A 37 9.60 10.15 5.53
CA ILE A 37 10.37 10.27 4.30
C ILE A 37 10.18 11.68 3.74
N PHE A 38 11.29 12.39 3.57
CA PHE A 38 11.36 13.69 2.92
C PHE A 38 11.94 13.51 1.53
N LEU A 39 11.15 13.82 0.50
CA LEU A 39 11.57 13.74 -0.89
C LEU A 39 11.97 15.14 -1.35
N GLU A 40 13.25 15.33 -1.67
CA GLU A 40 13.75 16.67 -2.01
C GLU A 40 13.71 16.93 -3.51
N ASN A 41 13.82 15.87 -4.32
CA ASN A 41 13.99 16.00 -5.76
C ASN A 41 13.13 15.02 -6.57
N ARG A 42 13.01 15.33 -7.87
CA ARG A 42 12.25 14.53 -8.84
C ARG A 42 12.72 13.08 -8.93
N ASN A 43 14.01 12.80 -8.76
CA ASN A 43 14.53 11.44 -8.89
C ASN A 43 14.12 10.57 -7.70
N GLU A 44 14.16 11.10 -6.48
CA GLU A 44 13.66 10.43 -5.28
C GLU A 44 12.16 10.18 -5.36
N VAL A 45 11.40 11.18 -5.81
CA VAL A 45 9.96 11.04 -6.08
C VAL A 45 9.71 9.88 -7.05
N LYS A 46 10.46 9.76 -8.14
CA LYS A 46 10.30 8.64 -9.08
C LYS A 46 10.68 7.30 -8.50
N LYS A 47 11.64 7.27 -7.57
CA LYS A 47 12.19 6.04 -7.01
C LYS A 47 11.30 5.45 -5.90
N TYR A 48 10.87 6.28 -4.96
CA TYR A 48 10.20 5.83 -3.73
C TYR A 48 8.67 5.99 -3.77
N LEU A 49 8.18 7.06 -4.40
CA LEU A 49 6.75 7.37 -4.39
C LEU A 49 5.88 6.27 -5.04
N PRO A 50 6.30 5.55 -6.10
CA PRO A 50 5.48 4.46 -6.65
C PRO A 50 5.14 3.37 -5.63
N GLU A 51 6.07 3.01 -4.74
CA GLU A 51 5.83 1.99 -3.72
C GLU A 51 4.83 2.49 -2.67
N ILE A 52 5.04 3.72 -2.17
CA ILE A 52 4.18 4.38 -1.19
C ILE A 52 2.76 4.53 -1.75
N LEU A 53 2.63 5.02 -2.97
CA LEU A 53 1.33 5.16 -3.64
C LEU A 53 0.63 3.82 -3.86
N GLY A 54 1.40 2.73 -3.99
CA GLY A 54 0.85 1.37 -4.02
C GLY A 54 0.16 1.01 -2.71
N ARG A 55 0.79 1.30 -1.57
CA ARG A 55 0.20 1.12 -0.22
C ARG A 55 -1.02 2.02 -0.02
N VAL A 56 -0.95 3.28 -0.45
CA VAL A 56 -2.09 4.21 -0.44
C VAL A 56 -3.26 3.63 -1.22
N LEU A 57 -3.05 3.20 -2.47
CA LEU A 57 -4.11 2.63 -3.29
C LEU A 57 -4.73 1.38 -2.63
N ALA A 58 -3.91 0.50 -2.07
CA ALA A 58 -4.40 -0.66 -1.32
C ALA A 58 -5.22 -0.24 -0.10
N ARG A 59 -4.76 0.74 0.68
CA ARG A 59 -5.48 1.26 1.85
C ARG A 59 -6.82 1.90 1.47
N THR A 60 -6.88 2.68 0.39
CA THR A 60 -8.14 3.29 -0.09
C THR A 60 -9.22 2.26 -0.49
N TRP A 61 -8.86 0.99 -0.71
CA TRP A 61 -9.83 -0.08 -0.96
C TRP A 61 -10.41 -0.69 0.30
N ILE A 62 -9.68 -0.63 1.42
CA ILE A 62 -10.07 -1.28 2.68
C ILE A 62 -10.69 -0.25 3.63
N ASP A 63 -10.22 1.00 3.57
CA ASP A 63 -10.54 2.09 4.48
C ASP A 63 -11.22 3.23 3.70
N GLU A 64 -12.55 3.33 3.84
CA GLU A 64 -13.36 4.34 3.15
C GLU A 64 -13.14 5.75 3.70
N ASP A 65 -12.90 5.88 5.02
CA ASP A 65 -12.63 7.18 5.65
C ASP A 65 -11.29 7.75 5.15
N PHE A 66 -10.28 6.89 5.02
CA PHE A 66 -9.01 7.26 4.41
C PHE A 66 -9.18 7.65 2.94
N LYS A 67 -9.97 6.89 2.17
CA LYS A 67 -10.27 7.21 0.76
C LYS A 67 -10.91 8.60 0.63
N ASP A 68 -11.88 8.93 1.47
CA ASP A 68 -12.56 10.23 1.44
C ASP A 68 -11.64 11.38 1.86
N THR A 69 -10.76 11.14 2.84
CA THR A 69 -9.75 12.10 3.27
C THR A 69 -8.74 12.35 2.14
N PHE A 70 -8.22 11.28 1.53
CA PHE A 70 -7.27 11.35 0.42
C PHE A 70 -7.86 12.00 -0.83
N LYS A 71 -9.17 11.83 -1.08
CA LYS A 71 -9.89 12.48 -2.19
C LYS A 71 -10.01 13.99 -2.00
N LYS A 72 -10.11 14.47 -0.76
CA LYS A 72 -10.19 15.91 -0.43
C LYS A 72 -8.82 16.58 -0.55
N ASP A 73 -7.79 15.99 0.06
CA ASP A 73 -6.44 16.55 0.04
C ASP A 73 -5.38 15.42 0.05
N PRO A 74 -4.93 14.96 -1.13
CA PRO A 74 -3.99 13.84 -1.22
C PRO A 74 -2.59 14.22 -0.72
N LEU A 75 -2.18 15.48 -0.86
CA LEU A 75 -0.87 15.95 -0.39
C LEU A 75 -0.84 15.99 1.14
N LYS A 76 -1.85 16.63 1.75
CA LYS A 76 -1.95 16.67 3.21
C LYS A 76 -2.04 15.27 3.80
N THR A 77 -2.81 14.37 3.17
CA THR A 77 -2.94 12.99 3.65
C THR A 77 -1.60 12.25 3.62
N LEU A 78 -0.75 12.47 2.61
CA LEU A 78 0.60 11.89 2.58
C LEU A 78 1.48 12.46 3.70
N SER A 79 1.47 13.77 3.91
CA SER A 79 2.23 14.42 4.99
C SER A 79 1.79 13.94 6.38
N ASP A 80 0.47 13.80 6.60
CA ASP A 80 -0.10 13.27 7.85
C ASP A 80 0.32 11.80 8.10
N ASN A 81 0.73 11.08 7.06
CA ASN A 81 1.26 9.71 7.12
C ASN A 81 2.79 9.67 6.95
N GLY A 82 3.50 10.79 7.19
CA GLY A 82 4.96 10.86 7.23
C GLY A 82 5.65 10.97 5.87
N VAL A 83 4.93 11.29 4.79
CA VAL A 83 5.51 11.39 3.43
C VAL A 83 5.43 12.83 2.96
N PHE A 84 6.59 13.49 2.90
CA PHE A 84 6.69 14.90 2.53
C PHE A 84 7.23 15.03 1.10
N LEU A 85 6.46 15.73 0.26
CA LEU A 85 6.84 16.02 -1.12
C LEU A 85 7.34 17.46 -1.25
N PRO A 86 8.18 17.77 -2.26
CA PRO A 86 8.61 19.13 -2.49
C PRO A 86 7.45 20.00 -3.02
N ASP A 87 7.46 21.29 -2.71
CA ASP A 87 6.37 22.25 -2.98
C ASP A 87 5.96 22.35 -4.47
N GLU A 88 6.87 21.98 -5.37
CA GLU A 88 6.63 21.98 -6.80
C GLU A 88 5.81 20.77 -7.28
N MET A 89 5.54 19.80 -6.40
CA MET A 89 4.83 18.56 -6.72
C MET A 89 3.35 18.64 -6.33
N PHE A 90 2.51 18.06 -7.18
CA PHE A 90 1.06 18.01 -7.00
C PHE A 90 0.55 16.60 -7.23
N LEU A 91 -0.42 16.18 -6.44
CA LEU A 91 -1.09 14.89 -6.61
C LEU A 91 -2.54 15.10 -7.06
N GLU A 92 -2.98 14.25 -7.98
CA GLU A 92 -4.37 14.15 -8.38
C GLU A 92 -4.86 12.71 -8.22
N PHE A 93 -5.92 12.54 -7.44
CA PHE A 93 -6.61 11.26 -7.30
C PHE A 93 -7.77 11.17 -8.30
N GLN A 94 -7.58 10.36 -9.33
CA GLN A 94 -8.50 10.22 -10.45
C GLN A 94 -9.30 8.92 -10.33
N LYS A 95 -10.60 9.01 -10.64
CA LYS A 95 -11.54 7.87 -10.68
C LYS A 95 -11.56 7.04 -9.38
N PRO A 96 -11.65 7.68 -8.19
CA PRO A 96 -11.58 7.00 -6.89
C PRO A 96 -12.66 5.94 -6.71
N ASP A 97 -13.85 6.18 -7.27
CA ASP A 97 -15.04 5.33 -7.09
C ASP A 97 -15.18 4.25 -8.17
N THR A 98 -14.12 3.98 -8.92
CA THR A 98 -14.14 3.00 -10.02
C THR A 98 -13.28 1.79 -9.72
N LYS A 99 -13.42 0.72 -10.51
CA LYS A 99 -12.55 -0.47 -10.45
C LYS A 99 -11.08 -0.18 -10.79
N ARG A 100 -10.74 1.05 -11.19
CA ARG A 100 -9.42 1.47 -11.67
C ARG A 100 -9.03 2.83 -11.07
N PRO A 101 -8.88 2.92 -9.74
CA PRO A 101 -8.41 4.14 -9.11
C PRO A 101 -6.99 4.45 -9.57
N LYS A 102 -6.70 5.73 -9.74
CA LYS A 102 -5.45 6.21 -10.33
C LYS A 102 -4.94 7.41 -9.57
N ILE A 103 -3.65 7.41 -9.23
CA ILE A 103 -2.96 8.56 -8.66
C ILE A 103 -1.94 9.07 -9.68
N VAL A 104 -1.95 10.38 -9.92
CA VAL A 104 -0.98 11.03 -10.82
C VAL A 104 -0.23 12.09 -10.05
N VAL A 105 1.09 12.09 -10.22
CA VAL A 105 2.00 13.05 -9.63
C VAL A 105 2.50 13.97 -10.73
N TYR A 106 2.31 15.26 -10.55
CA TYR A 106 2.74 16.31 -11.44
C TYR A 106 3.80 17.17 -10.78
N GLU A 107 4.71 17.70 -11.59
CA GLU A 107 5.71 18.71 -11.21
C GLU A 107 5.36 19.99 -11.96
N ARG A 108 5.32 21.12 -11.25
CA ARG A 108 5.12 22.45 -11.83
C ARG A 108 6.37 23.28 -11.59
N LYS A 109 7.06 23.65 -12.67
CA LYS A 109 8.25 24.50 -12.58
C LYS A 109 7.86 25.97 -12.47
N GLY A 110 8.18 26.58 -11.33
CA GLY A 110 7.96 28.00 -11.05
C GLY A 110 6.50 28.44 -11.17
N LYS A 111 6.26 29.66 -11.67
CA LYS A 111 4.92 30.26 -11.84
C LYS A 111 4.19 29.82 -13.12
N SER A 112 4.74 28.88 -13.89
CA SER A 112 4.11 28.43 -15.13
C SER A 112 2.90 27.53 -14.85
N ASN A 113 1.85 27.62 -15.67
CA ASN A 113 0.72 26.68 -15.64
C ASN A 113 1.07 25.29 -16.18
N PHE A 114 2.30 25.11 -16.68
CA PHE A 114 2.75 23.85 -17.25
C PHE A 114 3.02 22.81 -16.16
N LYS A 115 2.23 21.73 -16.17
CA LYS A 115 2.37 20.57 -15.30
C LYS A 115 3.01 19.41 -16.06
N VAL A 116 4.14 18.92 -15.58
CA VAL A 116 4.81 17.73 -16.13
C VAL A 116 4.43 16.52 -15.29
N ARG A 117 3.87 15.48 -15.91
CA ARG A 117 3.61 14.22 -15.21
C ARG A 117 4.93 13.51 -14.86
N VAL A 118 5.15 13.24 -13.58
CA VAL A 118 6.36 12.59 -13.06
C VAL A 118 6.13 11.11 -12.85
N VAL A 119 5.06 10.75 -12.13
CA VAL A 119 4.67 9.37 -11.81
C VAL A 119 3.18 9.22 -12.04
N GLN A 120 2.78 8.06 -12.52
CA GLN A 120 1.38 7.65 -12.57
C GLN A 120 1.30 6.22 -12.08
N LEU A 121 0.44 5.99 -11.09
CA LEU A 121 0.15 4.66 -10.59
C LEU A 121 -1.36 4.41 -10.72
N GLN A 122 -1.72 3.23 -11.21
CA GLN A 122 -3.10 2.83 -11.37
C GLN A 122 -3.24 1.40 -10.89
N LEU A 123 -4.22 1.17 -10.02
CA LEU A 123 -4.57 -0.18 -9.58
C LEU A 123 -5.50 -0.81 -10.62
N ILE A 124 -5.17 -2.02 -11.06
CA ILE A 124 -5.95 -2.76 -12.06
C ILE A 124 -6.40 -4.07 -11.44
N MET A 125 -7.71 -4.19 -11.21
CA MET A 125 -8.33 -5.50 -10.96
C MET A 125 -8.38 -6.29 -12.27
N MET A 126 -7.80 -7.49 -12.24
CA MET A 126 -7.91 -8.48 -13.32
C MET A 126 -8.74 -9.64 -12.79
N ALA A 127 -9.90 -9.91 -13.40
CA ALA A 127 -10.62 -11.17 -13.20
C ALA A 127 -10.16 -12.15 -14.29
N GLY A 128 -9.63 -13.30 -13.89
CA GLY A 128 -9.24 -14.39 -14.79
C GLY A 128 -10.46 -15.20 -15.25
N ARG A 129 -10.31 -15.93 -16.36
CA ARG A 129 -11.21 -17.04 -16.74
C ARG A 129 -10.73 -18.32 -16.10
#